data_AF-A0A842J3Q2-F1
#
_entry.id   AF-A0A842J3Q2-F1
#
_cell.length_a   1.000
_cell.length_b   1.000
_cell.length_c   1.000
_cell.angle_alpha   90.00
_cell.angle_beta   90.00
_cell.angle_gamma   90.00
#
_symmetry.space_group_name_H-M   'P 1'
#
loop_
_entity.id
_entity.type
_entity.pdbx_description
1 polymer ?
#
loop_
_entity_poly.entity_id
_entity_poly.type
_entity_poly.pdbx_seq_one_letter_code
_entity_poly.pdbx_strand_id
1 'polypeptide(L)' 'MFQKLLFYTLVVVTFDAMMYMFSNKKYRGHIELKHYFAVLKMPIYQKSLVTKILIVQIFLIITMAFTN' A
#
# COMPACT_ATOMS: atom_id res chain seq x y z
N MET A 1 -14.23 -6.05 -12.99
CA MET A 1 -14.06 -6.21 -11.52
C MET A 1 -12.61 -6.46 -11.15
N PHE A 2 -12.00 -7.55 -11.61
CA PHE A 2 -10.59 -7.90 -11.32
C PHE A 2 -9.58 -6.80 -11.68
N GLN A 3 -9.70 -6.20 -12.88
CA GLN A 3 -8.82 -5.09 -13.30
C GLN A 3 -8.87 -3.88 -12.35
N LYS A 4 -10.05 -3.54 -11.82
CA LYS A 4 -10.20 -2.46 -10.84
C LYS A 4 -9.52 -2.83 -9.52
N LEU A 5 -9.76 -4.04 -9.00
CA LEU A 5 -9.12 -4.51 -7.76
C LEU A 5 -7.59 -4.51 -7.85
N LEU A 6 -7.04 -4.98 -8.99
CA LEU A 6 -5.60 -4.92 -9.26
C LEU A 6 -5.08 -3.47 -9.26
N PHE A 7 -5.76 -2.58 -9.99
CA PHE A 7 -5.39 -1.18 -10.07
C PHE A 7 -5.34 -0.53 -8.68
N TYR A 8 -6.39 -0.67 -7.87
CA TYR A 8 -6.41 -0.08 -6.53
C TYR A 8 -5.39 -0.72 -5.58
N THR A 9 -5.07 -2.00 -5.74
CA THR A 9 -3.99 -2.64 -4.98
C THR A 9 -2.63 -2.02 -5.31
N LEU A 10 -2.33 -1.81 -6.59
CA LEU A 10 -1.11 -1.14 -7.03
C LEU A 10 -1.04 0.31 -6.50
N VAL A 11 -2.18 1.03 -6.50
CA VAL A 11 -2.27 2.38 -5.92
C VAL A 11 -1.92 2.37 -4.44
N VAL A 12 -2.50 1.45 -3.65
CA VAL A 12 -2.21 1.32 -2.21
C VAL A 12 -0.74 1.05 -1.96
N VAL A 13 -0.13 0.11 -2.69
CA VAL A 13 1.30 -0.23 -2.57
C VAL A 13 2.18 0.96 -2.95
N THR A 14 1.82 1.69 -4.01
CA THR A 14 2.59 2.86 -4.46
C THR A 14 2.52 3.99 -3.43
N PHE A 15 1.34 4.25 -2.87
CA PHE A 15 1.16 5.24 -1.80
C PHE A 15 1.91 4.86 -0.53
N ASP A 16 1.91 3.58 -0.15
CA ASP A 16 2.66 3.08 1.00
C ASP A 16 4.17 3.28 0.83
N ALA A 17 4.69 2.94 -0.36
CA ALA A 17 6.10 3.17 -0.72
C ALA A 17 6.46 4.66 -0.71
N MET A 18 5.61 5.53 -1.27
CA MET A 18 5.81 6.98 -1.21
C MET A 18 5.79 7.48 0.24
N MET A 19 4.80 7.08 1.04
CA MET A 19 4.68 7.51 2.43
C MET A 19 5.91 7.08 3.24
N TYR A 20 6.43 5.88 3.01
CA TYR A 20 7.68 5.42 3.62
C TYR A 20 8.87 6.34 3.29
N MET A 21 9.03 6.72 2.01
CA MET A 21 10.09 7.65 1.59
C MET A 21 9.91 9.06 2.20
N PHE A 22 8.67 9.55 2.29
CA PHE A 22 8.40 10.92 2.75
C PHE A 22 8.31 11.07 4.28
N SER A 23 8.01 10.00 5.00
CA SER A 23 7.81 9.98 6.47
C SER A 23 9.10 10.26 7.24
N ASN A 24 10.24 9.78 6.75
CA ASN A 24 11.51 9.91 7.45
C ASN A 24 12.23 11.23 7.08
N LYS A 25 11.78 12.34 7.68
CA LYS A 25 12.37 13.69 7.49
C LYS A 25 13.90 13.72 7.71
N LYS A 26 14.43 12.86 8.58
CA LYS A 26 15.86 12.79 8.93
C LYS A 26 16.74 12.12 7.85
N TYR A 27 16.16 11.29 6.99
CA TYR A 27 16.90 10.46 6.01
C TYR A 27 16.37 10.61 4.58
N ARG A 28 15.64 11.69 4.27
CA ARG A 28 14.98 11.94 2.98
C ARG A 28 15.90 11.80 1.74
N GLY A 29 17.22 11.98 1.90
CA GLY A 29 18.20 11.80 0.81
C GLY A 29 18.88 10.42 0.75
N HIS A 30 18.72 9.57 1.77
CA HIS A 30 19.38 8.27 1.87
C HIS A 30 18.40 7.09 1.80
N ILE A 31 17.09 7.34 1.86
CA ILE A 31 16.07 6.30 1.74
C ILE A 31 15.82 6.00 0.26
N GLU A 32 16.52 4.97 -0.21
CA GLU A 32 16.27 4.34 -1.50
C GLU A 32 15.18 3.27 -1.44
N LEU A 33 14.63 2.91 -2.61
CA LEU A 33 13.67 1.80 -2.79
C LEU A 33 14.14 0.47 -2.16
N LYS A 34 15.45 0.19 -2.16
CA LYS A 34 16.02 -1.01 -1.53
C LYS A 34 15.69 -1.12 -0.03
N HIS A 35 15.60 0.00 0.67
CA HIS A 35 15.25 0.04 2.09
C HIS A 35 13.76 -0.25 2.29
N TYR A 36 12.91 0.24 1.39
CA TYR A 36 11.49 -0.12 1.38
C TYR A 36 11.33 -1.64 1.19
N PHE A 37 12.03 -2.25 0.23
CA PHE A 37 12.01 -3.71 0.04
C PHE A 37 12.52 -4.48 1.26
N ALA A 38 13.53 -3.97 1.97
CA ALA A 38 14.00 -4.59 3.21
C ALA A 38 12.95 -4.52 4.33
N VAL A 39 12.27 -3.38 4.47
CA VAL A 39 11.16 -3.21 5.42
C VAL A 39 9.96 -4.07 5.04
N LEU A 40 9.71 -4.26 3.75
CA LEU A 40 8.64 -5.14 3.25
C LEU A 40 8.87 -6.61 3.57
N LYS A 41 10.09 -7.03 3.97
CA LYS A 41 10.37 -8.38 4.48
C LYS A 41 10.07 -8.51 5.97
N MET A 42 9.86 -7.40 6.67
CA MET A 42 9.52 -7.43 8.09
C MET A 42 8.06 -7.88 8.25
N PRO A 43 7.78 -8.92 9.06
CA PRO A 43 6.43 -9.48 9.18
C PRO A 43 5.40 -8.48 9.72
N ILE A 44 5.83 -7.56 10.58
CA ILE A 44 4.96 -6.50 11.12
C ILE A 44 4.54 -5.54 10.01
N TYR A 45 5.48 -5.15 9.15
CA TYR A 45 5.20 -4.24 8.04
C TYR A 45 4.32 -4.91 6.98
N GLN A 46 4.60 -6.17 6.65
CA GLN A 46 3.75 -6.97 5.76
C GLN A 46 2.31 -7.05 6.27
N LYS A 47 2.13 -7.37 7.56
CA LYS A 47 0.79 -7.39 8.19
C LYS A 47 0.10 -6.04 8.03
N SER A 48 0.80 -4.93 8.29
CA SER A 48 0.24 -3.59 8.12
C SER A 48 -0.19 -3.33 6.67
N LEU A 49 0.68 -3.63 5.69
CA LEU A 49 0.39 -3.42 4.27
C LEU A 49 -0.78 -4.27 3.79
N VAL A 50 -0.83 -5.55 4.16
CA VAL A 50 -1.94 -6.46 3.81
C VAL A 50 -3.25 -5.97 4.41
N THR A 51 -3.25 -5.51 5.67
CA THR A 51 -4.45 -4.92 6.29
C THR A 51 -4.94 -3.68 5.52
N LYS A 52 -4.04 -2.78 5.10
CA LYS A 52 -4.42 -1.61 4.28
C LYS A 52 -5.03 -2.04 2.95
N ILE A 53 -4.42 -3.01 2.26
CA ILE A 53 -4.95 -3.54 1.00
C ILE A 53 -6.34 -4.14 1.21
N LEU A 54 -6.53 -4.95 2.25
CA LEU A 54 -7.83 -5.56 2.57
C LEU A 54 -8.92 -4.54 2.84
N ILE A 55 -8.63 -3.50 3.63
CA ILE A 55 -9.59 -2.42 3.92
C ILE A 55 -10.04 -1.75 2.62
N VAL A 56 -9.09 -1.38 1.75
CA VAL A 56 -9.41 -0.72 0.47
C VAL A 56 -10.19 -1.66 -0.45
N GLN A 57 -9.83 -2.94 -0.52
CA GLN A 57 -10.54 -3.93 -1.32
C GLN A 57 -11.98 -4.13 -0.85
N ILE A 58 -12.20 -4.28 0.47
CA ILE A 58 -13.53 -4.41 1.06
C ILE A 58 -14.37 -3.16 0.75
N PHE A 59 -13.80 -1.97 0.94
CA PHE A 59 -14.46 -0.72 0.61
C PHE A 59 -14.82 -0.64 -0.88
N LEU A 60 -13.93 -1.08 -1.76
CA LEU A 60 -14.18 -1.10 -3.20
C LEU A 60 -15.33 -2.05 -3.57
N ILE A 61 -15.36 -3.24 -2.98
CA ILE A 61 -16.40 -4.24 -3.22
C ILE A 61 -17.76 -3.72 -2.74
N ILE A 62 -17.79 -3.13 -1.54
CA ILE A 62 -18.99 -2.51 -0.97
C ILE A 62 -19.49 -1.40 -1.91
N THR A 63 -18.64 -0.44 -2.27
CA THR A 63 -19.04 0.68 -3.14
C THR A 63 -19.52 0.22 -4.51
N MET A 64 -18.89 -0.81 -5.09
CA MET A 64 -19.36 -1.42 -6.34
C MET A 64 -20.72 -2.13 -6.20
N ALA A 65 -21.00 -2.74 -5.05
CA ALA A 65 -22.29 -3.40 -4.81
C ALA A 65 -23.45 -2.40 -4.70
N PHE A 66 -23.19 -1.16 -4.27
CA PHE A 66 -24.20 -0.10 -4.15
C PHE A 66 -24.32 0.79 -5.40
N THR A 67 -23.43 0.66 -6.38
CA THR A 67 -23.44 1.46 -7.62
C THR A 67 -23.89 0.69 -8.86
N ASN A 68 -24.24 -0.59 -8.71
CA ASN A 68 -24.98 -1.39 -9.71
C ASN A 68 -26.46 -1.42 -9.35
#